data_AF-A0A945A342-F1
#
_entry.id   AF-A0A945A342-F1
#
_cell.length_a   1.000
_cell.length_b   1.000
_cell.length_c   1.000
_cell.angle_alpha   90.00
_cell.angle_beta   90.00
_cell.angle_gamma   90.00
#
_symmetry.space_group_name_H-M   'P 1'
#
loop_
_entity.id
_entity.type
_entity.pdbx_description
1 polymer ?
#
loop_
_entity_poly.entity_id
_entity_poly.type
_entity_poly.pdbx_seq_one_letter_code
_entity_poly.pdbx_strand_id
1 'polypeptide(L)' 'MPDNEDNKKIIQTRNSGIGIGLGIAIGAAIGAATDNVGLWIALGIAIGAGIGPVITSMSNSKKK' A
#
# COMPACT_ATOMS: atom_id res chain seq x y z
N MET A 1 -33.49 7.30 11.95
CA MET A 1 -33.82 6.56 10.71
C MET A 1 -33.06 7.23 9.59
N PRO A 2 -32.69 6.53 8.51
CA PRO A 2 -32.01 5.25 8.34
C PRO A 2 -30.59 5.47 7.74
N ASP A 3 -29.96 4.39 7.24
CA ASP A 3 -29.12 4.33 6.03
C ASP A 3 -28.14 5.47 5.63
N ASN A 4 -26.85 5.17 5.69
CA ASN A 4 -25.93 5.69 4.66
C ASN A 4 -24.82 4.68 4.33
N GLU A 5 -25.09 3.93 3.29
CA GLU A 5 -24.20 3.64 2.15
C GLU A 5 -22.77 3.16 2.45
N ASP A 6 -22.54 1.89 2.11
CA ASP A 6 -21.81 1.58 0.88
C ASP A 6 -20.69 2.55 0.51
N ASN A 7 -19.64 2.63 1.31
CA ASN A 7 -18.38 2.95 0.67
C ASN A 7 -17.19 2.40 1.42
N LYS A 8 -16.40 1.67 0.63
CA LYS A 8 -14.97 1.48 0.83
C LYS A 8 -14.58 0.20 1.57
N LYS A 9 -14.89 -0.95 0.95
CA LYS A 9 -13.93 -2.08 0.90
C LYS A 9 -12.62 -1.63 0.23
N ILE A 10 -11.84 -0.77 0.86
CA ILE A 10 -10.47 -0.52 0.43
C ILE A 10 -9.58 -1.12 1.51
N ILE A 11 -9.41 -2.43 1.33
CA ILE A 11 -8.29 -3.24 1.80
C ILE A 11 -8.09 -3.24 3.32
N GLN A 12 -9.07 -3.75 4.06
CA GLN A 12 -8.82 -4.35 5.38
C GLN A 12 -8.12 -5.72 5.21
N THR A 13 -6.85 -5.71 4.80
CA THR A 13 -5.98 -6.89 4.87
C THR A 13 -4.88 -6.57 5.87
N ARG A 14 -5.02 -7.11 7.09
CA ARG A 14 -4.39 -6.60 8.33
C ARG A 14 -2.87 -6.45 8.35
N ASN A 15 -2.10 -6.95 7.39
CA ASN A 15 -0.64 -6.71 7.37
C ASN A 15 -0.02 -6.59 5.96
N SER A 16 -0.72 -6.99 4.90
CA SER A 16 -0.14 -7.05 3.55
C SER A 16 -0.44 -5.81 2.69
N GLY A 17 -1.54 -5.10 2.96
CA GLY A 17 -1.93 -3.90 2.21
C GLY A 17 -1.11 -2.64 2.54
N ILE A 18 -0.42 -2.64 3.69
CA ILE A 18 0.34 -1.50 4.20
C ILE A 18 1.52 -1.17 3.27
N GLY A 19 2.23 -2.19 2.76
CA GLY A 19 3.36 -1.98 1.85
C GLY A 19 2.95 -1.27 0.56
N ILE A 20 1.87 -1.73 -0.07
CA ILE A 20 1.33 -1.12 -1.29
C ILE A 20 0.80 0.29 -1.02
N GLY A 21 0.04 0.48 0.07
CA GLY A 21 -0.48 1.79 0.45
C GLY A 21 0.62 2.82 0.70
N LEU A 22 1.67 2.43 1.42
CA LEU A 22 2.84 3.27 1.66
C LEU A 22 3.61 3.58 0.36
N GLY A 23 3.82 2.56 -0.47
CA GLY A 23 4.48 2.73 -1.77
C GLY A 23 3.73 3.69 -2.69
N ILE A 24 2.40 3.61 -2.74
CA ILE A 24 1.56 4.55 -3.48
C ILE A 24 1.63 5.95 -2.87
N ALA A 25 1.55 6.10 -1.55
CA ALA A 25 1.60 7.42 -0.91
C ALA A 25 2.92 8.15 -1.19
N ILE A 26 4.05 7.44 -1.07
CA ILE A 26 5.39 7.98 -1.36
C ILE A 26 5.53 8.24 -2.86
N GLY A 27 5.17 7.27 -3.70
CA GLY A 27 5.25 7.38 -5.16
C GLY A 27 4.38 8.52 -5.70
N ALA A 28 3.20 8.75 -5.14
CA ALA A 28 2.33 9.85 -5.51
C ALA A 28 2.94 11.21 -5.13
N ALA A 29 3.52 11.34 -3.93
CA ALA A 29 4.17 12.58 -3.48
C ALA A 29 5.37 12.95 -4.36
N ILE A 30 6.25 11.99 -4.65
CA ILE A 30 7.42 12.20 -5.51
C ILE A 30 6.99 12.41 -6.97
N GLY A 31 6.00 11.64 -7.42
CA GLY A 31 5.45 11.75 -8.76
C GLY A 31 4.80 13.10 -9.02
N ALA A 32 4.10 13.66 -8.03
CA ALA A 32 3.54 15.00 -8.11
C ALA A 32 4.63 16.08 -8.14
N ALA A 33 5.73 15.89 -7.39
CA ALA A 33 6.85 16.82 -7.39
C ALA A 33 7.68 16.78 -8.69
N THR A 34 7.60 15.69 -9.45
CA THR A 34 8.37 15.47 -10.69
C THR A 34 7.50 15.47 -11.95
N ASP A 35 6.23 15.88 -11.82
CA ASP A 35 5.21 15.91 -12.88
C ASP A 35 5.02 14.57 -13.63
N ASN A 36 5.43 13.45 -13.01
CA ASN A 36 5.46 12.12 -13.63
C ASN A 36 4.81 11.05 -12.74
N VAL A 37 3.60 11.35 -12.25
CA VAL A 37 2.85 10.51 -11.31
C VAL A 37 2.68 9.07 -11.81
N GLY A 38 2.44 8.84 -13.10
CA GLY A 38 2.21 7.50 -13.65
C GLY A 38 3.41 6.56 -13.46
N LEU A 39 4.63 7.05 -13.71
CA LEU A 39 5.85 6.27 -13.52
C LEU A 39 6.09 5.98 -12.03
N TRP A 40 5.93 6.99 -11.18
CA TRP A 40 6.21 6.85 -9.74
C TRP A 40 5.14 6.05 -8.99
N ILE A 41 3.89 6.04 -9.43
CA ILE A 41 2.86 5.14 -8.91
C ILE A 41 3.22 3.69 -9.24
N ALA A 42 3.58 3.38 -10.48
CA ALA A 42 3.97 2.03 -10.88
C ALA A 42 5.19 1.55 -10.09
N LEU A 43 6.19 2.41 -9.93
CA LEU A 43 7.38 2.13 -9.13
C LEU A 43 7.03 1.97 -7.63
N GLY A 44 6.21 2.85 -7.08
CA GLY A 44 5.76 2.79 -5.69
C GLY A 44 4.99 1.50 -5.38
N ILE A 45 4.12 1.06 -6.28
CA ILE A 45 3.41 -0.22 -6.14
C ILE A 45 4.38 -1.39 -6.24
N ALA A 46 5.31 -1.39 -7.21
CA ALA A 46 6.29 -2.47 -7.36
C ALA A 46 7.18 -2.62 -6.10
N ILE A 47 7.65 -1.50 -5.55
CA ILE A 47 8.43 -1.47 -4.31
C ILE A 47 7.57 -1.90 -3.12
N GLY A 48 6.37 -1.33 -2.98
CA GLY A 48 5.45 -1.63 -1.88
C GLY A 48 4.97 -3.07 -1.86
N ALA A 49 4.69 -3.65 -3.03
CA ALA A 49 4.31 -5.04 -3.22
C ALA A 49 5.50 -6.01 -3.06
N GLY A 50 6.72 -5.59 -3.41
CA GLY A 50 7.93 -6.38 -3.17
C GLY A 50 8.33 -6.43 -1.70
N ILE A 51 8.18 -5.31 -0.97
CA ILE A 51 8.55 -5.21 0.44
C ILE A 51 7.48 -5.82 1.37
N GLY A 52 6.19 -5.67 1.06
CA GLY A 52 5.09 -6.14 1.91
C GLY A 52 5.17 -7.61 2.34
N PRO A 53 5.45 -8.56 1.43
CA PRO A 53 5.69 -9.96 1.76
C PRO A 53 6.99 -10.18 2.55
N VAL A 54 8.05 -9.42 2.26
CA VAL A 54 9.35 -9.55 2.94
C VAL A 54 9.25 -9.15 4.41
N ILE A 55 8.63 -8.02 4.73
CA ILE A 55 8.43 -7.57 6.12
C ILE A 55 7.50 -8.51 6.88
N THR A 56 6.49 -9.07 6.21
CA THR A 56 5.55 -10.02 6.81
C THR A 56 6.23 -11.36 7.06
N SER A 57 7.05 -11.84 6.11
CA SER A 57 7.83 -13.06 6.24
C SER A 57 8.89 -12.95 7.35
N MET A 58 9.48 -11.77 7.55
CA MET A 58 10.40 -11.50 8.65
C MET A 58 9.68 -11.46 10.01
N SER A 59 8.45 -10.91 10.05
CA SER A 59 7.63 -10.83 11.27
C SER A 59 7.06 -12.19 11.71
N ASN A 60 7.00 -13.20 10.83
CA ASN A 60 6.41 -14.49 11.15
C ASN A 60 7.41 -15.54 11.68
N SER A 61 8.67 -15.16 11.93
CA SER A 61 9.70 -16.06 12.48
C SER A 61 9.99 -15.87 13.98
N LYS A 62 9.08 -15.26 14.73
CA LYS A 62 9.05 -15.31 16.21
C LYS A 62 7.57 -15.29 16.61
N LYS A 63 6.92 -16.36 17.10
CA LYS A 63 7.42 -17.49 17.88
C LYS A 63 6.38 -18.62 17.80
N LYS A 64 6.89 -19.81 17.46
CA LYS A 64 6.35 -21.15 17.73
C LYS A 64 5.96 -21.35 19.20
#